data_AF-T0N6R9-F1
#
_entry.id   AF-T0N6R9-F1
#
_cell.length_a   1.000
_cell.length_b   1.000
_cell.length_c   1.000
_cell.angle_alpha   90.00
_cell.angle_beta   90.00
_cell.angle_gamma   90.00
#
_symmetry.space_group_name_H-M   'P 1'
#
loop_
_entity.id
_entity.type
_entity.pdbx_description
1 polymer ?
#
loop_
_entity_poly.entity_id
_entity_poly.type
_entity_poly.pdbx_seq_one_letter_code
_entity_poly.pdbx_strand_id
1 'polypeptide(L)'
;MHFVNRYADSTKLRFVRGNHDNYLITILKKKGIELVDNIETENYYIYHGDRDAGLRKLTILGHEHPSLVLRDRIGGIFKIPAFVYNKDSRILITPAMSFFSSGTDVTQSLLSEEHFTPVLRHSDSRKFRVYGITEEFGIVDFGYVGDLHDSRQDFR
;
A
#
# COMPACT_ATOMS: atom_id res chain seq x y z
N MET A 1 10.84 -5.77 16.58
CA MET A 1 12.18 -6.13 17.11
C MET A 1 12.82 -7.31 16.38
N HIS A 2 12.14 -8.46 16.33
CA HIS A 2 12.72 -9.69 15.77
C HIS A 2 13.20 -9.56 14.32
N PHE A 3 12.46 -8.85 13.46
CA PHE A 3 12.88 -8.61 12.07
C PHE A 3 14.23 -7.88 11.97
N VAL A 4 14.36 -6.72 12.63
CA VAL A 4 15.59 -5.92 12.59
C VAL A 4 16.76 -6.71 13.17
N ASN A 5 16.58 -7.36 14.31
CA ASN A 5 17.64 -8.17 14.92
C ASN A 5 18.07 -9.34 14.05
N ARG A 6 17.14 -9.98 13.33
CA ARG A 6 17.43 -11.14 12.48
C ARG A 6 18.25 -10.77 11.25
N TYR A 7 18.05 -9.59 10.69
CA TYR A 7 18.58 -9.23 9.37
C TYR A 7 19.65 -8.14 9.39
N ALA A 8 19.80 -7.37 10.48
CA ALA A 8 20.76 -6.26 10.53
C ALA A 8 22.21 -6.68 10.25
N ASP A 9 22.59 -7.91 10.63
CA ASP A 9 23.97 -8.40 10.47
C ASP A 9 24.19 -9.09 9.10
N SER A 10 23.12 -9.45 8.38
CA SER A 10 23.20 -10.17 7.10
C SER A 10 22.87 -9.32 5.89
N THR A 11 22.23 -8.16 6.08
CA THR A 11 21.87 -7.27 4.98
C THR A 11 21.71 -5.82 5.42
N LYS A 12 21.89 -4.89 4.47
CA LYS A 12 21.68 -3.46 4.71
C LYS A 12 20.19 -3.16 4.79
N LEU A 13 19.72 -2.82 5.99
CA LEU A 13 18.35 -2.39 6.23
C LEU A 13 18.20 -0.88 5.98
N ARG A 14 17.17 -0.50 5.22
CA ARG A 14 16.76 0.90 5.01
C ARG A 14 15.30 1.05 5.42
N PHE A 15 15.00 2.11 6.16
CA PHE A 15 13.64 2.41 6.62
C PHE A 15 13.21 3.76 6.05
N VAL A 16 12.01 3.80 5.49
CA VAL A 16 11.35 5.02 5.06
C VAL A 16 10.46 5.50 6.20
N ARG A 17 10.55 6.78 6.57
CA ARG A 17 9.72 7.39 7.60
C ARG A 17 8.27 7.49 7.16
N GLY A 18 7.37 7.00 8.00
CA GLY A 18 5.95 7.31 7.98
C GLY A 18 5.47 8.09 9.20
N ASN A 19 4.25 8.63 9.11
CA ASN A 19 3.60 9.49 10.10
C ASN A 19 3.37 8.85 11.49
N HIS A 20 3.36 7.51 11.60
CA HIS A 20 3.13 6.79 12.86
C HIS A 20 4.41 6.20 13.49
N ASP A 21 5.60 6.48 12.95
CA ASP A 21 6.85 5.78 13.30
C ASP A 21 7.62 6.30 14.52
N ASN A 22 6.99 7.07 15.41
CA ASN A 22 7.68 7.70 16.55
C ASN A 22 8.40 6.68 17.47
N TYR A 23 7.83 5.50 17.67
CA TYR A 23 8.44 4.42 18.46
C TYR A 23 9.62 3.75 17.72
N LEU A 24 9.51 3.61 16.39
CA LEU A 24 10.52 2.98 15.54
C LEU A 24 11.82 3.82 15.47
N ILE A 25 11.70 5.15 15.51
CA ILE A 25 12.87 6.06 15.52
C ILE A 25 13.84 5.72 16.65
N THR A 26 13.34 5.55 17.88
CA THR A 26 14.17 5.25 19.06
C THR A 26 14.92 3.93 18.92
N ILE A 27 14.26 2.94 18.32
CA ILE A 27 14.80 1.60 18.07
C ILE A 27 15.92 1.64 17.05
N LEU A 28 15.67 2.28 15.92
CA LEU A 28 16.61 2.35 14.80
C LEU A 28 17.87 3.13 15.21
N LYS A 29 17.69 4.24 15.95
CA LYS A 29 18.81 5.01 16.54
C LYS A 29 19.73 4.15 17.42
N LYS A 30 19.17 3.32 18.31
CA LYS A 30 19.98 2.40 19.15
C LYS A 30 20.79 1.38 18.36
N LYS A 31 20.44 1.13 17.10
CA LYS A 31 21.10 0.18 16.20
C LYS A 31 21.94 0.84 15.12
N GLY A 32 22.07 2.17 15.14
CA GLY A 32 22.78 2.91 14.09
C GLY A 32 22.13 2.80 12.71
N ILE A 33 20.83 2.46 12.65
CA ILE A 33 20.10 2.35 11.38
C ILE A 33 19.45 3.68 11.06
N GLU A 34 19.71 4.19 9.86
CA GLU A 34 19.16 5.45 9.39
C GLU A 34 17.69 5.31 8.96
N LEU A 35 16.88 6.29 9.39
CA LEU A 35 15.52 6.49 8.92
C LEU A 35 15.51 7.62 7.89
N VAL A 36 15.24 7.28 6.63
CA VAL A 36 15.25 8.21 5.50
C VAL A 36 13.85 8.65 5.12
N ASP A 37 13.75 9.79 4.42
CA ASP A 37 12.47 10.31 3.93
C ASP A 37 11.96 9.59 2.67
N ASN A 38 12.87 9.01 1.89
CA ASN A 38 12.57 8.22 0.70
C ASN A 38 13.78 7.35 0.32
N ILE A 39 13.54 6.38 -0.56
CA ILE A 39 14.57 5.56 -1.21
C ILE A 39 14.41 5.73 -2.71
N GLU A 40 15.47 6.22 -3.36
CA GLU A 40 15.51 6.34 -4.81
C GLU A 40 16.62 5.43 -5.38
N THR A 41 16.27 4.66 -6.41
CA THR A 41 17.19 3.84 -7.21
C THR A 41 17.06 4.23 -8.69
N GLU A 42 17.74 3.55 -9.60
CA GLU A 42 17.58 3.79 -11.04
C GLU A 42 16.10 3.65 -11.49
N ASN A 43 15.39 2.64 -10.98
CA ASN A 43 14.06 2.26 -11.47
C ASN A 43 12.92 2.55 -10.47
N TYR A 44 13.24 2.79 -9.19
CA TYR A 44 12.25 2.86 -8.13
C TYR A 44 12.36 4.16 -7.33
N TYR A 45 11.21 4.69 -6.94
CA TYR A 45 11.08 5.75 -5.96
C TYR A 45 10.13 5.30 -4.86
N ILE A 46 10.63 5.15 -3.64
CA ILE A 46 9.88 4.56 -2.54
C ILE A 46 9.77 5.60 -1.42
N TYR A 47 8.55 5.92 -1.02
CA TYR A 47 8.30 6.74 0.15
C TYR A 47 6.97 6.36 0.79
N HIS A 48 6.67 6.84 2.00
CA HIS A 48 5.53 6.33 2.77
C HIS A 48 4.19 6.65 2.08
N GLY A 49 3.94 7.92 1.73
CA GLY A 49 2.71 8.36 1.06
C GLY A 49 1.86 9.33 1.88
N ASP A 50 2.22 9.57 3.13
CA ASP A 50 1.58 10.54 4.07
C ASP A 50 1.76 12.02 3.67
N ARG A 51 2.58 12.28 2.65
CA ARG A 51 2.81 13.61 2.07
C ARG A 51 2.95 13.49 0.55
N ASP A 52 2.75 14.59 -0.16
CA ASP A 52 3.09 14.65 -1.57
C ASP A 52 4.61 14.84 -1.74
N ALA A 53 5.29 13.84 -2.31
CA ALA A 53 6.71 13.91 -2.68
C ALA A 53 6.91 13.82 -4.21
N GLY A 54 5.81 13.90 -4.96
CA GLY A 54 5.75 13.75 -6.41
C GLY A 54 5.88 12.31 -6.89
N LEU A 55 5.53 12.12 -8.16
CA LEU A 55 5.66 10.86 -8.89
C LEU A 55 6.92 10.87 -9.74
N ARG A 56 7.73 9.82 -9.64
CA ARG A 56 8.89 9.59 -10.52
C ARG A 56 9.17 8.10 -10.62
N LYS A 57 9.77 7.68 -11.74
CA LYS A 57 10.12 6.27 -12.00
C LYS A 57 8.90 5.36 -11.76
N LEU A 58 9.09 4.17 -11.20
CA LEU A 58 8.01 3.45 -10.52
C LEU A 58 7.94 3.93 -9.07
N THR A 59 6.88 4.65 -8.72
CA THR A 59 6.65 5.14 -7.36
C THR A 59 5.96 4.07 -6.52
N ILE A 60 6.57 3.68 -5.39
CA ILE A 60 6.08 2.64 -4.47
C ILE A 60 5.67 3.28 -3.15
N LEU A 61 4.43 3.04 -2.73
CA LEU A 61 3.78 3.69 -1.58
C LEU A 61 3.28 2.65 -0.56
N GLY A 62 3.32 3.01 0.73
CA GLY A 62 2.86 2.16 1.83
C GLY A 62 1.63 2.68 2.57
N HIS A 63 1.40 3.98 2.63
CA HIS A 63 0.52 4.64 3.61
C HIS A 63 -0.88 4.03 3.77
N GLU A 64 -1.62 3.78 2.68
CA GLU A 64 -3.00 3.28 2.78
C GLU A 64 -3.10 1.79 3.12
N HIS A 65 -2.03 1.03 2.85
CA HIS A 65 -2.02 -0.43 2.97
C HIS A 65 -3.26 -1.09 2.34
N PRO A 66 -3.39 -1.05 1.01
CA PRO A 66 -4.54 -1.54 0.27
C PRO A 66 -5.03 -2.94 0.65
N SER A 67 -6.36 -3.07 0.72
CA SER A 67 -7.10 -4.33 0.81
C SER A 67 -8.33 -4.29 -0.10
N LEU A 68 -8.68 -5.42 -0.70
CA LEU A 68 -9.96 -5.61 -1.37
C LEU A 68 -10.97 -6.18 -0.39
N VAL A 69 -12.10 -5.50 -0.22
CA VAL A 69 -13.23 -6.04 0.54
C VAL A 69 -14.19 -6.73 -0.43
N LEU A 70 -14.63 -7.94 -0.13
CA LEU A 70 -15.70 -8.63 -0.84
C LEU A 70 -16.86 -8.81 0.12
N ARG A 71 -18.08 -8.60 -0.38
CA ARG A 71 -19.31 -8.78 0.38
C ARG A 71 -20.12 -9.87 -0.28
N ASP A 72 -20.58 -10.84 0.50
CA ASP A 72 -21.53 -11.83 0.00
C ASP A 72 -22.98 -11.35 0.19
N ARG A 73 -23.94 -12.12 -0.34
CA ARG A 73 -25.37 -11.80 -0.31
C ARG A 73 -26.01 -11.95 1.08
N ILE A 74 -25.36 -12.65 2.00
CA ILE A 74 -25.85 -12.88 3.37
C ILE A 74 -25.17 -11.96 4.40
N GLY A 75 -24.30 -11.04 3.92
CA GLY A 75 -23.65 -10.01 4.72
C GLY A 75 -22.22 -10.33 5.19
N GLY A 76 -21.65 -11.46 4.77
CA GLY A 76 -20.26 -11.82 5.05
C GLY A 76 -19.30 -10.83 4.40
N ILE A 77 -18.24 -10.47 5.13
CA ILE A 77 -17.21 -9.52 4.69
C ILE A 77 -15.87 -10.25 4.67
N PHE A 78 -15.28 -10.38 3.48
CA PHE A 78 -13.95 -10.93 3.28
C PHE A 78 -13.00 -9.81 2.93
N LYS A 79 -11.88 -9.70 3.63
CA LYS A 79 -10.89 -8.65 3.41
C LYS A 79 -9.55 -9.26 3.01
N ILE A 80 -9.12 -8.94 1.80
CA ILE A 80 -7.98 -9.55 1.14
C ILE A 80 -6.90 -8.47 0.98
N PRO A 81 -5.72 -8.59 1.61
CA PRO A 81 -4.61 -7.68 1.36
C PRO A 81 -4.30 -7.64 -0.14
N ALA A 82 -4.07 -6.45 -0.70
CA ALA A 82 -3.90 -6.32 -2.15
C ALA A 82 -2.74 -5.40 -2.51
N PHE A 83 -2.02 -5.73 -3.58
CA PHE A 83 -1.26 -4.71 -4.30
C PHE A 83 -2.22 -3.93 -5.21
N VAL A 84 -1.94 -2.65 -5.37
CA VAL A 84 -2.69 -1.83 -6.33
C VAL A 84 -1.71 -1.13 -7.25
N TYR A 85 -1.89 -1.29 -8.55
CA TYR A 85 -0.96 -0.78 -9.54
C TYR A 85 -1.67 0.04 -10.61
N ASN A 86 -1.17 1.24 -10.86
CA ASN A 86 -1.57 2.07 -11.99
C ASN A 86 -0.40 2.17 -12.97
N LYS A 87 -0.60 1.60 -14.16
CA LYS A 87 0.43 1.55 -15.22
C LYS A 87 0.71 2.95 -15.80
N ASP A 88 -0.32 3.76 -15.98
CA ASP A 88 -0.23 5.07 -16.64
C ASP A 88 0.56 6.05 -15.78
N SER A 89 0.24 6.11 -14.47
CA SER A 89 0.95 6.97 -13.52
C SER A 89 2.20 6.32 -12.91
N ARG A 90 2.45 5.04 -13.21
CA ARG A 90 3.54 4.21 -12.64
C ARG A 90 3.57 4.25 -11.12
N ILE A 91 2.43 3.98 -10.51
CA ILE A 91 2.24 3.91 -9.05
C ILE A 91 1.98 2.48 -8.63
N LEU A 92 2.71 1.99 -7.64
CA LEU A 92 2.46 0.74 -6.94
C LEU A 92 2.19 1.04 -5.46
N ILE A 93 1.08 0.54 -4.93
CA ILE A 93 0.75 0.64 -3.52
C ILE A 93 0.80 -0.77 -2.92
N THR A 94 1.56 -0.94 -1.84
CA THR A 94 1.81 -2.24 -1.20
C THR A 94 0.87 -2.48 -0.02
N PRO A 95 0.36 -3.70 0.18
CA PRO A 95 -0.50 -4.03 1.32
C PRO A 95 0.22 -3.89 2.65
N ALA A 96 -0.53 -3.93 3.75
CA ALA A 96 0.06 -4.05 5.08
C ALA A 96 0.86 -5.35 5.17
N MET A 97 2.11 -5.23 5.63
CA MET A 97 2.95 -6.38 5.97
C MET A 97 2.68 -6.89 7.39
N SER A 98 1.67 -6.35 8.10
CA SER A 98 1.34 -6.70 9.47
C SER A 98 0.01 -7.46 9.56
N PHE A 99 -0.03 -8.51 10.38
CA PHE A 99 -1.26 -9.24 10.68
C PHE A 99 -2.31 -8.40 11.42
N PHE A 100 -1.88 -7.32 12.08
CA PHE A 100 -2.75 -6.49 12.93
C PHE A 100 -3.40 -5.33 12.18
N SER A 101 -2.94 -5.00 10.97
CA SER A 101 -3.57 -4.02 10.11
C SER A 101 -4.30 -4.74 9.00
N SER A 102 -5.62 -4.64 8.99
CA SER A 102 -6.43 -5.22 7.92
C SER A 102 -6.36 -4.41 6.62
N GLY A 103 -5.68 -3.26 6.60
CA GLY A 103 -5.56 -2.37 5.44
C GLY A 103 -6.79 -1.48 5.22
N THR A 104 -6.80 -0.73 4.11
CA THR A 104 -7.94 0.14 3.72
C THR A 104 -8.69 -0.46 2.52
N ASP A 105 -10.03 -0.38 2.48
CA ASP A 105 -10.79 -0.86 1.30
C ASP A 105 -10.49 0.05 0.10
N VAL A 106 -9.73 -0.47 -0.85
CA VAL A 106 -9.21 0.29 -2.00
C VAL A 106 -10.30 0.80 -2.92
N THR A 107 -11.40 0.07 -3.00
CA THR A 107 -12.55 0.46 -3.84
C THR A 107 -13.32 1.64 -3.27
N GLN A 108 -13.07 1.99 -1.99
CA GLN A 108 -13.62 3.17 -1.34
C GLN A 108 -12.57 4.26 -1.19
N SER A 109 -11.36 3.93 -0.72
CA SER A 109 -10.33 4.94 -0.42
C SER A 109 -9.80 5.65 -1.66
N LEU A 110 -9.57 4.91 -2.75
CA LEU A 110 -9.05 5.49 -3.98
C LEU A 110 -10.09 6.33 -4.73
N LEU A 111 -11.38 6.09 -4.50
CA LEU A 111 -12.45 6.86 -5.15
C LEU A 111 -12.99 8.00 -4.25
N SER A 112 -12.52 8.09 -3.01
CA SER A 112 -12.85 9.18 -2.10
C SER A 112 -12.05 10.43 -2.45
N GLU A 113 -12.69 11.61 -2.42
CA GLU A 113 -11.99 12.89 -2.58
C GLU A 113 -11.03 13.18 -1.41
N GLU A 114 -11.31 12.60 -0.24
CA GLU A 114 -10.43 12.62 0.94
C GLU A 114 -9.32 11.55 0.81
N HIS A 115 -8.42 11.74 -0.15
CA HIS A 115 -7.23 10.89 -0.26
C HIS A 115 -6.32 11.06 0.96
N PHE A 116 -6.11 9.97 1.71
CA PHE A 116 -5.10 9.91 2.76
C PHE A 116 -3.68 9.93 2.20
N THR A 117 -3.52 9.62 0.91
CA THR A 117 -2.26 9.70 0.18
C THR A 117 -2.32 10.82 -0.87
N PRO A 118 -1.82 12.03 -0.57
CA PRO A 118 -2.04 13.22 -1.40
C PRO A 118 -1.58 13.08 -2.86
N VAL A 119 -0.50 12.32 -3.12
CA VAL A 119 0.05 12.15 -4.47
C VAL A 119 -0.90 11.44 -5.43
N LEU A 120 -1.86 10.66 -4.91
CA LEU A 120 -2.79 9.88 -5.73
C LEU A 120 -3.77 10.78 -6.49
N ARG A 121 -3.99 12.02 -6.02
CA ARG A 121 -4.79 13.04 -6.71
C ARG A 121 -4.31 13.35 -8.12
N HIS A 122 -3.04 13.05 -8.43
CA HIS A 122 -2.44 13.26 -9.75
C HIS A 122 -2.64 12.06 -10.69
N SER A 123 -3.47 11.09 -10.31
CA SER A 123 -3.71 9.87 -11.09
C SER A 123 -5.18 9.51 -11.18
N ASP A 124 -5.56 8.83 -12.26
CA ASP A 124 -6.91 8.31 -12.42
C ASP A 124 -7.11 7.06 -11.53
N SER A 125 -7.81 7.25 -10.42
CA SER A 125 -8.13 6.21 -9.44
C SER A 125 -8.86 5.00 -10.05
N ARG A 126 -9.67 5.20 -11.09
CA ARG A 126 -10.44 4.10 -11.71
C ARG A 126 -9.53 3.14 -12.48
N LYS A 127 -8.36 3.58 -12.93
CA LYS A 127 -7.38 2.79 -13.70
C LYS A 127 -6.41 1.98 -12.85
N PHE A 128 -6.50 2.09 -11.53
CA PHE A 128 -5.75 1.21 -10.65
C PHE A 128 -6.25 -0.22 -10.79
N ARG A 129 -5.32 -1.16 -10.99
CA ARG A 129 -5.60 -2.59 -11.07
C ARG A 129 -5.29 -3.24 -9.72
N VAL A 130 -6.19 -4.09 -9.24
CA VAL A 130 -6.14 -4.69 -7.90
C VAL A 130 -5.65 -6.13 -7.99
N TYR A 131 -4.60 -6.44 -7.23
CA TYR A 131 -4.01 -7.78 -7.15
C TYR A 131 -4.11 -8.28 -5.71
N GLY A 132 -5.12 -9.09 -5.41
CA GLY A 132 -5.37 -9.63 -4.08
C GLY A 132 -4.43 -10.80 -3.75
N ILE A 133 -3.98 -10.86 -2.51
CA ILE A 133 -3.15 -11.95 -1.97
C ILE A 133 -4.07 -12.92 -1.22
N THR A 134 -4.24 -14.12 -1.77
CA THR A 134 -5.07 -15.19 -1.23
C THR A 134 -4.21 -16.34 -0.73
N GLU A 135 -4.68 -17.06 0.29
CA GLU A 135 -3.95 -18.24 0.79
C GLU A 135 -3.95 -19.39 -0.21
N GLU A 136 -5.06 -19.58 -0.93
CA GLU A 136 -5.25 -20.73 -1.83
C GLU A 136 -4.61 -20.53 -3.22
N PHE A 137 -4.72 -19.33 -3.79
CA PHE A 137 -4.33 -19.07 -5.18
C PHE A 137 -3.13 -18.12 -5.30
N GLY A 138 -2.57 -17.64 -4.19
CA GLY A 138 -1.52 -16.63 -4.21
C GLY A 138 -2.05 -15.29 -4.72
N ILE A 139 -1.35 -14.67 -5.68
CA ILE A 139 -1.73 -13.38 -6.25
C ILE A 139 -2.80 -13.56 -7.33
N VAL A 140 -3.97 -12.96 -7.11
CA VAL A 140 -5.12 -13.00 -8.02
C VAL A 140 -5.41 -11.59 -8.55
N ASP A 141 -5.63 -11.47 -9.85
CA ASP A 141 -6.03 -10.22 -10.51
C ASP A 141 -7.54 -10.04 -10.43
N PHE A 142 -7.99 -8.98 -9.75
CA PHE A 142 -9.40 -8.63 -9.57
C PHE A 142 -9.89 -7.56 -10.55
N GLY A 143 -9.04 -7.13 -11.49
CA GLY A 143 -9.38 -6.10 -12.47
C GLY A 143 -9.22 -4.68 -11.94
N TYR A 144 -9.90 -3.73 -12.58
CA TYR A 144 -9.76 -2.31 -12.27
C TYR A 144 -10.67 -1.88 -11.12
N VAL A 145 -10.21 -0.89 -10.35
CA VAL A 145 -11.00 -0.26 -9.28
C VAL A 145 -12.32 0.27 -9.81
N GLY A 146 -12.34 0.82 -11.03
CA GLY A 146 -13.58 1.27 -11.68
C GLY A 146 -14.61 0.13 -11.83
N ASP A 147 -14.20 -1.00 -12.42
CA ASP A 147 -15.07 -2.16 -12.64
C ASP A 147 -15.59 -2.76 -11.31
N LEU A 148 -14.72 -2.82 -10.31
CA LEU A 148 -15.05 -3.31 -8.95
C LEU A 148 -16.02 -2.37 -8.22
N HIS A 149 -15.91 -1.06 -8.46
CA HIS A 149 -16.84 -0.09 -7.89
C HIS A 149 -18.22 -0.20 -8.54
N ASP A 150 -18.27 -0.25 -9.87
CA ASP A 150 -19.50 -0.26 -10.64
C ASP A 150 -20.31 -1.55 -10.35
N SER A 151 -19.64 -2.72 -10.36
CA SER A 151 -20.26 -4.01 -10.03
C SER A 151 -20.86 -4.11 -8.62
N ARG A 152 -20.38 -3.32 -7.64
CA ARG A 152 -20.96 -3.29 -6.29
C ARG A 152 -22.29 -2.54 -6.23
N GLN A 153 -22.56 -1.62 -7.17
CA GLN A 153 -23.82 -0.88 -7.20
C GLN A 153 -24.97 -1.78 -7.70
N ASP A 154 -24.68 -2.76 -8.56
CA ASP A 154 -25.67 -3.69 -9.11
C ASP A 154 -26.26 -4.66 -8.06
N PHE A 155 -25.65 -4.77 -6.88
CA PHE A 155 -26.11 -5.63 -5.78
C PHE A 155 -26.73 -4.86 -4.60
N ARG A 156 -27.00 -3.57 -4.76
CA ARG A 156 -27.70 -2.74 -3.77
C ARG A 156 -29.19 -2.59 -4.06
#